data_AF-A0AAV0Y396-F1
#
_entry.id   AF-A0AAV0Y396-F1
#
_cell.length_a   1.000
_cell.length_b   1.000
_cell.length_c   1.000
_cell.angle_alpha   90.00
_cell.angle_beta   90.00
_cell.angle_gamma   90.00
#
_symmetry.space_group_name_H-M   'P 1'
#
loop_
_entity.id
_entity.type
_entity.pdbx_description
1 polymer ?
#
loop_
_entity_poly.entity_id
_entity_poly.type
_entity_poly.pdbx_seq_one_letter_code
_entity_poly.pdbx_strand_id
1 'polypeptide(L)'
;MNEMDIEVKTPRLSKYQTKRSNHPVNNIEEYYRVSIFIPLLDNILEDLRSRFIRKQNKMLLDLCLLIPRYITVISNEDFKKITEAATELFLFNEENSIDQMQLQTEPEIWKTKWQRIKSDGHDVCQDALPSIKNCNNIIYPTVHKLLSIIACLPISVASAERSFSTLRRLKTWLRSKMGQDRLTGLALLNIHHTITISIDDVINRFANKKNRNIDFVL
;
A
#
# COMPACT_ATOMS: atom_id res chain seq x y z
N MET A 1 -1.41 -21.91 28.58
CA MET A 1 -0.33 -22.47 27.74
C MET A 1 -0.08 -23.95 28.08
N ASN A 2 -1.14 -24.71 28.38
CA ASN A 2 -1.08 -26.13 28.80
C ASN A 2 -1.91 -27.03 27.86
N GLU A 3 -2.10 -26.65 26.59
CA GLU A 3 -2.93 -27.41 25.63
C GLU A 3 -2.16 -27.89 24.39
N MET A 4 -0.83 -27.90 24.44
CA MET A 4 -0.04 -28.59 23.42
C MET A 4 0.98 -29.49 24.12
N ASP A 5 0.86 -30.80 23.93
CA ASP A 5 1.81 -31.85 24.38
C ASP A 5 3.17 -31.74 23.66
N ILE A 6 3.76 -30.54 23.68
CA ILE A 6 5.03 -30.24 23.05
C ILE A 6 6.00 -29.85 24.17
N GLU A 7 6.93 -30.74 24.49
CA GLU A 7 8.04 -30.41 25.39
C GLU A 7 8.92 -29.34 24.75
N VAL A 8 8.89 -28.13 25.32
CA VAL A 8 9.75 -27.03 24.88
C VAL A 8 11.20 -27.35 25.24
N LYS A 9 12.02 -27.70 24.25
CA LYS A 9 13.45 -27.98 24.41
C LYS A 9 14.29 -26.91 23.71
N THR A 10 15.51 -26.69 24.20
CA THR A 10 16.47 -25.84 23.50
C THR A 10 16.94 -26.54 22.21
N PRO A 11 17.15 -25.80 21.11
CA PRO A 11 17.77 -26.35 19.92
C PRO A 11 19.18 -26.87 20.24
N ARG A 12 19.66 -27.87 19.50
CA ARG A 12 21.05 -28.34 19.65
C ARG A 12 22.02 -27.17 19.41
N LEU A 13 22.79 -26.82 20.43
CA LEU A 13 23.85 -25.81 20.37
C LEU A 13 25.14 -26.51 19.93
N SER A 14 25.67 -26.14 18.76
CA SER A 14 26.99 -26.60 18.32
C SER A 14 28.06 -25.70 18.93
N LYS A 15 29.18 -26.27 19.40
CA LYS A 15 30.34 -25.50 19.90
C LYS A 15 30.92 -24.55 18.85
N TYR A 16 30.76 -24.89 17.58
CA TYR A 16 31.19 -24.08 16.44
C TYR A 16 29.96 -23.73 15.60
N GLN A 17 29.41 -22.54 15.80
CA GLN A 17 28.30 -22.00 15.03
C GLN A 17 28.57 -20.53 14.76
N THR A 18 28.81 -20.18 13.50
CA THR A 18 29.16 -18.80 13.07
C THR A 18 27.94 -17.95 12.69
N LYS A 19 26.77 -18.57 12.47
CA LYS A 19 25.56 -17.90 11.95
C LYS A 19 24.37 -17.86 12.92
N ARG A 20 24.51 -18.38 14.14
CA ARG A 20 23.44 -18.38 15.16
C ARG A 20 23.97 -17.86 16.48
N SER A 21 23.14 -17.09 17.17
CA SER A 21 23.47 -16.57 18.50
C SER A 21 23.42 -17.69 19.55
N ASN A 22 24.57 -18.01 20.12
CA ASN A 22 24.69 -18.96 21.24
C ASN A 22 24.86 -18.17 22.53
N HIS A 23 23.76 -17.59 23.01
CA HIS A 23 23.76 -16.90 24.30
C HIS A 23 23.96 -17.93 25.43
N PRO A 24 24.89 -17.73 26.37
CA PRO A 24 25.02 -18.60 27.54
C PRO A 24 23.87 -18.28 28.50
N VAL A 25 22.90 -19.18 28.58
CA VAL A 25 21.69 -19.01 29.39
C VAL A 25 21.40 -20.28 30.18
N ASN A 26 20.84 -20.11 31.37
CA ASN A 26 20.64 -21.20 32.32
C ASN A 26 19.25 -21.85 32.20
N ASN A 27 18.29 -21.17 31.56
CA ASN A 27 16.92 -21.65 31.41
C ASN A 27 16.46 -21.62 29.93
N ILE A 28 15.58 -22.55 29.58
CA ILE A 28 14.97 -22.69 28.24
C ILE A 28 14.17 -21.43 27.89
N GLU A 29 13.42 -20.89 28.85
CA GLU A 29 12.64 -19.65 28.64
C GLU A 29 13.56 -18.46 28.31
N GLU A 30 14.67 -18.35 29.03
CA GLU A 30 15.66 -17.28 28.85
C GLU A 30 16.36 -17.39 27.49
N TYR A 31 16.63 -18.62 27.02
CA TYR A 31 17.14 -18.86 25.68
C TYR A 31 16.22 -18.32 24.60
N TYR A 32 14.93 -18.65 24.64
CA TYR A 32 13.97 -18.17 23.65
C TYR A 32 13.73 -16.66 23.77
N ARG A 33 13.74 -16.12 25.00
CA ARG A 33 13.63 -14.68 25.23
C ARG A 33 14.76 -13.91 24.55
N VAL A 34 16.02 -14.30 24.79
CA VAL A 34 17.19 -13.57 24.27
C VAL A 34 17.44 -13.86 22.79
N SER A 35 17.31 -15.12 22.37
CA SER A 35 17.72 -15.52 21.01
C SER A 35 16.65 -15.25 19.95
N ILE A 36 15.37 -15.16 20.34
CA ILE A 36 14.26 -15.02 19.41
C ILE A 36 13.41 -13.80 19.75
N PHE A 37 12.87 -13.73 20.96
CA PHE A 37 11.86 -12.72 21.30
C PHE A 37 12.42 -11.30 21.23
N ILE A 38 13.55 -11.03 21.87
CA ILE A 38 14.19 -9.70 21.85
C ILE A 38 14.57 -9.29 20.42
N PRO A 39 15.32 -10.09 19.64
CA PRO A 39 15.62 -9.74 18.24
C PRO A 39 14.38 -9.53 17.38
N LEU A 40 13.33 -10.35 17.56
CA LEU A 40 12.07 -10.16 16.86
C LEU A 40 11.42 -8.82 17.22
N LEU A 41 11.37 -8.49 18.52
CA LEU A 41 10.80 -7.25 19.01
C LEU A 41 11.59 -6.04 18.52
N ASP A 42 12.92 -6.11 18.56
CA ASP A 42 13.81 -5.07 18.04
C ASP A 42 13.59 -4.85 16.54
N ASN A 43 13.49 -5.92 15.74
CA ASN A 43 13.17 -5.83 14.32
C ASN A 43 11.80 -5.18 14.08
N ILE A 44 10.77 -5.59 14.83
CA ILE A 44 9.43 -4.98 14.73
C ILE A 44 9.48 -3.49 15.09
N LEU A 45 10.22 -3.12 16.14
CA LEU A 45 10.40 -1.72 16.52
C LEU A 45 11.14 -0.94 15.43
N GLU A 46 12.20 -1.49 14.86
CA GLU A 46 12.95 -0.86 13.77
C GLU A 46 12.07 -0.68 12.52
N ASP A 47 11.27 -1.69 12.17
CA ASP A 47 10.30 -1.61 11.08
C ASP A 47 9.24 -0.53 11.34
N LEU A 48 8.70 -0.44 12.55
CA LEU A 48 7.73 0.60 12.91
C LEU A 48 8.37 1.99 12.88
N ARG A 49 9.59 2.14 13.42
CA ARG A 49 10.34 3.40 13.40
C ARG A 49 10.64 3.83 11.97
N SER A 50 11.14 2.93 11.13
CA SER A 50 11.46 3.23 9.73
C SER A 50 10.21 3.59 8.91
N ARG A 51 9.06 2.96 9.20
CA ARG A 51 7.78 3.25 8.53
C ARG A 51 7.14 4.56 8.97
N PHE A 52 7.08 4.87 10.26
CA PHE A 52 6.28 6.00 10.75
C PHE A 52 7.08 7.22 11.21
N ILE A 53 8.34 7.04 11.64
CA ILE A 53 9.14 8.13 12.22
C ILE A 53 10.08 8.78 11.20
N ARG A 54 10.43 8.05 10.13
CA ARG A 54 11.29 8.57 9.07
C ARG A 54 10.69 9.83 8.44
N LYS A 55 11.51 10.88 8.28
CA LYS A 55 11.09 12.22 7.81
C LYS A 55 10.18 12.17 6.58
N GLN A 56 10.57 11.41 5.54
CA GLN A 56 9.81 11.32 4.30
C GLN A 56 8.40 10.73 4.50
N ASN A 57 8.29 9.68 5.33
CA ASN A 57 7.00 9.03 5.58
C ASN A 57 6.13 9.87 6.50
N LYS A 58 6.72 10.62 7.43
CA LYS A 58 5.99 11.59 8.25
C LYS A 58 5.39 12.69 7.37
N MET A 59 6.18 13.25 6.45
CA MET A 59 5.69 14.24 5.48
C MET A 59 4.55 13.69 4.63
N LEU A 60 4.65 12.43 4.23
CA LEU A 60 3.59 11.74 3.51
C LEU A 60 2.29 11.64 4.33
N LEU A 61 2.40 11.37 5.63
CA LEU A 61 1.25 11.35 6.56
C LEU A 61 0.69 12.77 6.78
N ASP A 62 1.54 13.80 6.79
CA ASP A 62 1.11 15.19 6.87
C ASP A 62 0.23 15.56 5.66
N LEU A 63 0.50 15.02 4.46
CA LEU A 63 -0.37 15.20 3.29
C LEU A 63 -1.77 14.62 3.49
N CYS A 64 -1.92 13.52 4.26
CA CYS A 64 -3.22 12.93 4.56
C CYS A 64 -4.16 13.90 5.30
N LEU A 65 -3.63 14.99 5.88
CA LEU A 65 -4.43 16.06 6.47
C LEU A 65 -5.32 16.79 5.45
N LEU A 66 -5.06 16.65 4.14
CA LEU A 66 -5.91 17.17 3.07
C LEU A 66 -7.24 16.41 2.92
N ILE A 67 -7.37 15.21 3.51
CA ILE A 67 -8.63 14.46 3.49
C ILE A 67 -9.68 15.27 4.28
N PRO A 68 -10.92 15.43 3.77
CA PRO A 68 -11.97 16.27 4.35
C PRO A 68 -12.22 16.06 5.84
N ARG A 69 -12.16 14.81 6.30
CA ARG A 69 -12.26 14.47 7.73
C ARG A 69 -11.28 15.25 8.60
N TYR A 70 -10.03 15.39 8.15
CA TYR A 70 -8.98 16.05 8.92
C TYR A 70 -8.95 17.55 8.64
N ILE A 71 -9.03 17.96 7.37
CA ILE A 71 -8.85 19.35 6.97
C ILE A 71 -9.86 20.31 7.60
N THR A 72 -11.03 19.81 8.00
CA THR A 72 -12.04 20.65 8.67
C THR A 72 -11.60 21.16 10.05
N VAL A 73 -10.61 20.52 10.69
CA VAL A 73 -10.17 20.79 12.07
C VAL A 73 -8.72 21.29 12.15
N ILE A 74 -7.96 21.26 11.06
CA ILE A 74 -6.52 21.56 11.10
C ILE A 74 -6.19 23.01 11.49
N SER A 75 -5.05 23.17 12.15
CA SER A 75 -4.46 24.45 12.56
C SER A 75 -3.59 25.08 11.46
N ASN A 76 -3.15 26.32 11.66
CA ASN A 76 -2.21 26.98 10.75
C ASN A 76 -0.82 26.30 10.73
N GLU A 77 -0.41 25.65 11.83
CA GLU A 77 0.84 24.89 11.87
C GLU A 77 0.74 23.63 11.00
N ASP A 78 -0.42 22.99 10.96
CA ASP A 78 -0.66 21.82 10.13
C ASP A 78 -0.67 22.18 8.64
N PHE A 79 -1.21 23.35 8.27
CA PHE A 79 -1.07 23.87 6.91
C PHE A 79 0.39 24.04 6.50
N LYS A 80 1.24 24.57 7.39
CA LYS A 80 2.68 24.66 7.13
C LYS A 80 3.29 23.28 6.84
N LYS A 81 2.97 22.27 7.65
CA LYS A 81 3.43 20.89 7.42
C LYS A 81 2.99 20.35 6.06
N ILE A 82 1.74 20.59 5.66
CA ILE A 82 1.24 20.17 4.33
C ILE A 82 2.04 20.85 3.22
N THR A 83 2.26 22.16 3.33
CA THR A 83 3.02 22.92 2.32
C THR A 83 4.48 22.47 2.26
N GLU A 84 5.14 22.26 3.40
CA GLU A 84 6.51 21.74 3.49
C GLU A 84 6.61 20.33 2.90
N ALA A 85 5.66 19.45 3.22
CA ALA A 85 5.61 18.10 2.68
C ALA A 85 5.40 18.09 1.17
N ALA A 86 4.45 18.88 0.67
CA ALA A 86 4.18 18.96 -0.76
C ALA A 86 5.37 19.56 -1.52
N THR A 87 6.06 20.54 -0.93
CA THR A 87 7.24 21.14 -1.55
C THR A 87 8.43 20.19 -1.59
N GLU A 88 8.83 19.62 -0.45
CA GLU A 88 10.00 18.72 -0.39
C GLU A 88 9.81 17.44 -1.20
N LEU A 89 8.59 16.88 -1.24
CA LEU A 89 8.35 15.59 -1.90
C LEU A 89 8.13 15.72 -3.42
N PHE A 90 7.59 16.84 -3.91
CA PHE A 90 7.13 16.95 -5.29
C PHE A 90 7.76 18.07 -6.13
N LEU A 91 8.59 18.97 -5.56
CA LEU A 91 9.36 19.93 -6.37
C LEU A 91 10.59 19.32 -7.08
N PHE A 92 10.84 18.01 -7.00
CA PHE A 92 12.03 17.41 -7.60
C PHE A 92 12.01 17.22 -9.14
N ASN A 93 10.94 17.61 -9.85
CA ASN A 93 10.89 17.50 -11.32
C ASN A 93 10.33 18.76 -11.98
N GLU A 94 11.15 19.41 -12.81
CA GLU A 94 10.92 20.71 -13.46
C GLU A 94 9.69 20.78 -14.42
N GLU A 95 9.00 19.66 -14.70
CA GLU A 95 7.87 19.63 -15.66
C GLU A 95 6.48 19.54 -15.02
N ASN A 96 6.37 19.23 -13.71
CA ASN A 96 5.10 19.06 -13.00
C ASN A 96 5.04 19.88 -11.70
N SER A 97 5.60 21.09 -11.73
CA SER A 97 5.65 21.97 -10.58
C SER A 97 4.26 22.24 -10.02
N ILE A 98 4.13 22.05 -8.71
CA ILE A 98 3.01 22.57 -7.94
C ILE A 98 3.24 24.09 -7.86
N ASP A 99 2.27 24.89 -8.31
CA ASP A 99 2.33 26.33 -8.14
C ASP A 99 2.28 26.65 -6.64
N GLN A 100 3.32 27.31 -6.13
CA GLN A 100 3.47 27.61 -4.72
C GLN A 100 2.34 28.51 -4.20
N MET A 101 1.81 29.39 -5.05
CA MET A 101 0.67 30.24 -4.69
C MET A 101 -0.62 29.42 -4.58
N GLN A 102 -0.83 28.47 -5.49
CA GLN A 102 -1.95 27.52 -5.43
C GLN A 102 -1.85 26.61 -4.22
N LEU A 103 -0.64 26.14 -3.88
CA LEU A 103 -0.41 25.29 -2.73
C LEU A 103 -0.72 25.96 -1.38
N GLN A 104 -0.60 27.29 -1.29
CA GLN A 104 -0.99 28.01 -0.08
C GLN A 104 -2.50 28.32 -0.06
N THR A 105 -3.08 28.65 -1.21
CA THR A 105 -4.47 29.13 -1.28
C THR A 105 -5.50 28.03 -1.45
N GLU A 106 -5.26 27.03 -2.30
CA GLU A 106 -6.23 25.97 -2.59
C GLU A 106 -6.59 25.14 -1.34
N PRO A 107 -5.65 24.74 -0.46
CA PRO A 107 -6.00 24.01 0.75
C PRO A 107 -6.91 24.79 1.70
N GLU A 108 -6.78 26.13 1.75
CA GLU A 108 -7.67 26.98 2.56
C GLU A 108 -9.09 27.06 1.97
N ILE A 109 -9.20 27.20 0.65
CA ILE A 109 -10.48 27.18 -0.05
C ILE A 109 -11.13 25.80 0.11
N TRP A 110 -10.34 24.73 0.01
CA TRP A 110 -10.78 23.35 0.22
C TRP A 110 -11.29 23.14 1.65
N LYS A 111 -10.57 23.65 2.66
CA LYS A 111 -11.01 23.65 4.06
C LYS A 111 -12.35 24.35 4.23
N THR A 112 -12.50 25.55 3.66
CA THR A 112 -13.73 26.34 3.77
C THR A 112 -14.93 25.62 3.12
N LYS A 113 -14.73 24.99 1.96
CA LYS A 113 -15.76 24.16 1.31
C LYS A 113 -16.25 23.05 2.25
N TRP A 114 -15.36 22.27 2.84
CA TRP A 114 -15.75 21.15 3.70
C TRP A 114 -16.29 21.57 5.06
N GLN A 115 -15.85 22.72 5.58
CA GLN A 115 -16.45 23.30 6.78
C GLN A 115 -17.90 23.71 6.54
N ARG A 116 -18.23 24.25 5.37
CA ARG A 116 -19.63 24.55 4.98
C ARG A 116 -20.48 23.29 4.85
N ILE A 117 -19.99 22.27 4.14
CA ILE A 117 -20.70 20.99 4.01
C ILE A 117 -20.98 20.38 5.39
N LYS A 118 -20.01 20.46 6.31
CA LYS A 118 -20.16 19.99 7.68
C LYS A 118 -21.16 20.83 8.50
N SER A 119 -21.17 22.15 8.34
CA SER A 119 -22.15 23.02 9.03
C SER A 119 -23.56 22.81 8.52
N ASP A 120 -23.72 22.45 7.25
CA ASP A 120 -25.01 22.16 6.62
C ASP A 120 -25.55 20.77 7.02
N GLY A 121 -24.83 20.02 7.87
CA GLY A 121 -25.24 18.71 8.38
C GLY A 121 -24.96 17.54 7.44
N HIS A 122 -24.19 17.75 6.37
CA HIS A 122 -23.81 16.70 5.44
C HIS A 122 -22.54 15.95 5.88
N ASP A 123 -22.46 14.68 5.52
CA ASP A 123 -21.30 13.84 5.81
C ASP A 123 -20.05 14.28 5.03
N VAL A 124 -18.92 14.32 5.74
CA VAL A 124 -17.61 14.58 5.15
C VAL A 124 -16.96 13.28 4.68
N CYS A 125 -16.20 13.34 3.58
CA CYS A 125 -15.47 12.18 3.07
C CYS A 125 -14.44 11.69 4.11
N GLN A 126 -14.46 10.37 4.34
CA GLN A 126 -13.58 9.71 5.30
C GLN A 126 -12.23 9.32 4.70
N ASP A 127 -12.19 9.08 3.38
CA ASP A 127 -11.04 8.51 2.66
C ASP A 127 -10.60 9.36 1.46
N ALA A 128 -9.38 9.14 0.96
CA ALA A 128 -8.83 9.87 -0.19
C ALA A 128 -9.62 9.64 -1.49
N LEU A 129 -10.07 8.42 -1.78
CA LEU A 129 -10.81 8.10 -3.01
C LEU A 129 -12.12 8.88 -3.20
N PRO A 130 -13.07 8.91 -2.23
CA PRO A 130 -14.26 9.76 -2.34
C PRO A 130 -13.90 11.25 -2.36
N SER A 131 -12.81 11.64 -1.69
CA SER A 131 -12.33 13.03 -1.71
C SER A 131 -11.89 13.47 -3.11
N ILE A 132 -11.19 12.62 -3.86
CA ILE A 132 -10.80 12.87 -5.26
C ILE A 132 -12.03 13.05 -6.15
N LYS A 133 -13.04 12.17 -6.00
CA LYS A 133 -14.28 12.25 -6.79
C LYS A 133 -15.02 13.58 -6.58
N ASN A 134 -14.98 14.12 -5.36
CA ASN A 134 -15.63 15.37 -5.00
C ASN A 134 -14.71 16.59 -5.22
N CYS A 135 -13.48 16.39 -5.70
CA CYS A 135 -12.49 17.42 -5.96
C CYS A 135 -12.48 17.78 -7.45
N ASN A 136 -13.04 18.95 -7.79
CA ASN A 136 -13.02 19.43 -9.16
C ASN A 136 -11.59 19.87 -9.54
N ASN A 137 -11.00 19.17 -10.51
CA ASN A 137 -9.62 19.40 -10.97
C ASN A 137 -9.39 20.80 -11.58
N ILE A 138 -10.46 21.50 -12.01
CA ILE A 138 -10.34 22.86 -12.55
C ILE A 138 -10.20 23.89 -11.42
N ILE A 139 -10.93 23.68 -10.32
CA ILE A 139 -10.97 24.62 -9.18
C ILE A 139 -9.84 24.34 -8.19
N TYR A 140 -9.46 23.06 -8.05
CA TYR A 140 -8.48 22.59 -7.07
C TYR A 140 -7.41 21.69 -7.72
N PRO A 141 -6.68 22.15 -8.74
CA PRO A 141 -5.73 21.31 -9.46
C PRO A 141 -4.61 20.77 -8.55
N THR A 142 -4.11 21.58 -7.62
CA THR A 142 -3.04 21.16 -6.69
C THR A 142 -3.56 20.16 -5.66
N VAL A 143 -4.70 20.45 -5.03
CA VAL A 143 -5.31 19.52 -4.05
C VAL A 143 -5.70 18.20 -4.73
N HIS A 144 -6.22 18.24 -5.95
CA HIS A 144 -6.57 17.04 -6.71
C HIS A 144 -5.35 16.15 -6.98
N LYS A 145 -4.22 16.73 -7.40
CA LYS A 145 -2.95 16.02 -7.57
C LYS A 145 -2.47 15.40 -6.26
N LEU A 146 -2.44 16.17 -5.17
CA LEU A 146 -1.99 15.68 -3.86
C LEU A 146 -2.90 14.55 -3.33
N LEU A 147 -4.22 14.68 -3.46
CA LEU A 147 -5.16 13.62 -3.10
C LEU A 147 -4.96 12.36 -3.94
N SER A 148 -4.69 12.51 -5.24
CA SER A 148 -4.39 11.39 -6.14
C SER A 148 -3.13 10.64 -5.72
N ILE A 149 -2.09 11.38 -5.34
CA ILE A 149 -0.86 10.78 -4.79
C ILE A 149 -1.18 10.02 -3.51
N ILE A 150 -1.91 10.64 -2.56
CA ILE A 150 -2.31 10.01 -1.30
C ILE A 150 -3.08 8.70 -1.55
N ALA A 151 -3.99 8.68 -2.52
CA ALA A 151 -4.76 7.48 -2.87
C ALA A 151 -3.91 6.35 -3.47
N CYS A 152 -2.75 6.67 -4.05
CA CYS A 152 -1.81 5.68 -4.60
C CYS A 152 -0.81 5.17 -3.56
N LEU A 153 -0.77 5.74 -2.36
CA LEU A 153 0.17 5.33 -1.34
C LEU A 153 -0.21 3.98 -0.74
N PRO A 154 0.72 3.01 -0.71
CA PRO A 154 0.51 1.75 -0.01
C PRO A 154 0.66 1.97 1.51
N ILE A 155 -0.35 2.59 2.14
CA ILE A 155 -0.36 2.85 3.59
C ILE A 155 -0.55 1.53 4.37
N SER A 156 -1.17 0.51 3.77
CA SER A 156 -1.31 -0.82 4.36
C SER A 156 -0.99 -1.95 3.38
N VAL A 157 -0.36 -3.00 3.91
CA VAL A 157 -0.11 -4.27 3.19
C VAL A 157 -1.37 -5.12 3.00
N ALA A 158 -2.50 -4.75 3.60
CA ALA A 158 -3.73 -5.53 3.58
C ALA A 158 -4.28 -5.77 2.15
N SER A 159 -4.16 -4.80 1.25
CA SER A 159 -4.52 -4.99 -0.17
C SER A 159 -3.59 -5.97 -0.89
N ALA A 160 -2.29 -5.97 -0.54
CA ALA A 160 -1.34 -6.95 -1.06
C ALA A 160 -1.65 -8.34 -0.49
N GLU A 161 -1.95 -8.47 0.80
CA GLU A 161 -2.32 -9.74 1.44
C GLU A 161 -3.62 -10.35 0.88
N ARG A 162 -4.64 -9.52 0.59
CA ARG A 162 -5.84 -9.96 -0.11
C ARG A 162 -5.53 -10.45 -1.53
N SER A 163 -4.62 -9.77 -2.23
CA SER A 163 -4.14 -10.20 -3.55
C SER A 163 -3.32 -11.49 -3.49
N PHE A 164 -2.53 -11.69 -2.42
CA PHE A 164 -1.79 -12.93 -2.20
C PHE A 164 -2.71 -14.09 -1.84
N SER A 165 -3.83 -13.87 -1.15
CA SER A 165 -4.81 -14.93 -0.86
C SER A 165 -5.57 -15.39 -2.12
N THR A 166 -5.96 -14.46 -3.00
CA THR A 166 -6.56 -14.79 -4.30
C THR A 166 -5.56 -15.47 -5.23
N LEU A 167 -4.31 -14.98 -5.28
CA LEU A 167 -3.23 -15.61 -6.02
C LEU A 167 -2.89 -17.00 -5.49
N ARG A 168 -2.96 -17.21 -4.17
CA ARG A 168 -2.84 -18.53 -3.56
C ARG A 168 -3.96 -19.46 -4.01
N ARG A 169 -5.21 -19.00 -4.13
CA ARG A 169 -6.32 -19.80 -4.70
C ARG A 169 -6.05 -20.17 -6.16
N LEU A 170 -5.66 -19.20 -7.00
CA LEU A 170 -5.29 -19.45 -8.41
C LEU A 170 -4.15 -20.48 -8.53
N LYS A 171 -3.11 -20.34 -7.70
CA LYS A 171 -1.92 -21.20 -7.73
C LYS A 171 -2.15 -22.58 -7.14
N THR A 172 -2.90 -22.70 -6.04
CA THR A 172 -3.14 -23.97 -5.35
C THR A 172 -4.02 -24.89 -6.18
N TRP A 173 -5.01 -24.34 -6.90
CA TRP A 173 -5.91 -25.12 -7.74
C TRP A 173 -5.20 -25.75 -8.97
N LEU A 174 -4.15 -25.10 -9.51
CA LEU A 174 -3.48 -25.50 -10.77
C LEU A 174 -2.02 -25.94 -10.59
N ARG A 175 -1.63 -26.29 -9.35
CA ARG A 175 -0.24 -26.41 -8.90
C ARG A 175 0.63 -27.40 -9.69
N SER A 176 0.05 -28.35 -10.42
CA SER A 176 0.81 -29.41 -11.09
C SER A 176 1.44 -29.03 -12.43
N LYS A 177 1.05 -27.94 -13.12
CA LYS A 177 1.58 -27.61 -14.47
C LYS A 177 1.55 -26.11 -14.89
N MET A 178 1.58 -25.14 -13.97
CA MET A 178 1.46 -23.73 -14.35
C MET A 178 2.81 -23.00 -14.50
N GLY A 179 3.10 -22.53 -15.72
CA GLY A 179 4.20 -21.58 -15.99
C GLY A 179 3.83 -20.13 -15.66
N GLN A 180 4.85 -19.26 -15.55
CA GLN A 180 4.68 -17.87 -15.09
C GLN A 180 3.74 -17.06 -16.00
N ASP A 181 3.86 -17.19 -17.33
CA ASP A 181 3.01 -16.46 -18.29
C ASP A 181 1.53 -16.81 -18.15
N ARG A 182 1.22 -18.06 -17.81
CA ARG A 182 -0.15 -18.50 -17.58
C ARG A 182 -0.69 -17.96 -16.26
N LEU A 183 0.16 -17.89 -15.23
CA LEU A 183 -0.22 -17.33 -13.92
C LEU A 183 -0.53 -15.83 -14.04
N THR A 184 0.33 -15.07 -14.70
CA THR A 184 0.13 -13.62 -14.90
C THR A 184 -1.12 -13.35 -15.74
N GLY A 185 -1.33 -14.11 -16.82
CA GLY A 185 -2.55 -13.99 -17.63
C GLY A 185 -3.84 -14.27 -16.84
N LEU A 186 -3.87 -15.32 -16.02
CA LEU A 186 -5.04 -15.65 -15.19
C LEU A 186 -5.24 -14.65 -14.05
N ALA A 187 -4.16 -14.14 -13.46
CA ALA A 187 -4.25 -13.10 -12.44
C ALA A 187 -4.87 -11.82 -13.03
N LEU A 188 -4.45 -11.40 -14.23
CA LEU A 188 -5.00 -10.26 -14.94
C LEU A 188 -6.49 -10.45 -15.24
N LEU A 189 -6.90 -11.63 -15.74
CA LEU A 189 -8.30 -11.96 -15.97
C LEU A 189 -9.14 -11.88 -14.69
N ASN A 190 -8.60 -12.34 -13.56
CA ASN A 190 -9.31 -12.28 -12.29
C ASN A 190 -9.43 -10.85 -11.73
N ILE A 191 -8.39 -10.03 -11.88
CA ILE A 191 -8.39 -8.61 -11.47
C ILE A 191 -9.39 -7.82 -12.34
N HIS A 192 -9.34 -8.04 -13.64
CA HIS A 192 -10.15 -7.33 -14.64
C HIS A 192 -11.37 -8.14 -15.11
N HIS A 193 -11.97 -8.94 -14.23
CA HIS A 193 -13.10 -9.81 -14.57
C HIS A 193 -14.35 -9.04 -15.06
N THR A 194 -14.40 -7.73 -14.82
CA THR A 194 -15.46 -6.83 -15.30
C THR A 194 -15.30 -6.40 -16.76
N ILE A 195 -14.11 -6.60 -17.35
CA ILE A 195 -13.86 -6.31 -18.76
C ILE A 195 -14.36 -7.48 -19.59
N THR A 196 -15.35 -7.23 -20.46
CA THR A 196 -15.85 -8.23 -21.39
C THR A 196 -14.81 -8.47 -22.48
N ILE A 197 -14.49 -9.75 -22.73
CA ILE A 197 -13.55 -10.15 -23.77
C ILE A 197 -14.35 -10.74 -24.91
N SER A 198 -14.21 -10.16 -26.10
CA SER A 198 -14.81 -10.70 -27.32
C SER A 198 -14.18 -12.05 -27.66
N ILE A 199 -15.02 -13.07 -27.81
CA ILE A 199 -14.58 -14.43 -28.15
C ILE A 199 -13.95 -14.43 -29.55
N ASP A 200 -14.52 -13.67 -30.48
CA ASP A 200 -14.03 -13.58 -31.86
C ASP A 200 -12.63 -12.98 -31.92
N ASP A 201 -12.34 -11.97 -31.09
CA ASP A 201 -11.00 -11.38 -31.01
C ASP A 201 -9.97 -12.37 -30.46
N VAL A 202 -10.37 -13.21 -29.52
CA VAL A 202 -9.50 -14.28 -28.99
C VAL A 202 -9.24 -15.32 -30.06
N ILE A 203 -10.28 -15.73 -30.81
CA ILE A 203 -10.13 -16.69 -31.91
C ILE A 203 -9.26 -16.12 -33.02
N ASN A 204 -9.48 -14.87 -33.44
CA ASN A 204 -8.68 -14.21 -34.47
C ASN A 204 -7.23 -13.96 -34.03
N ARG A 205 -7.01 -13.60 -32.76
CA ARG A 205 -5.66 -13.47 -32.20
C ARG A 205 -4.97 -14.82 -32.09
N PHE A 206 -5.70 -15.86 -31.70
CA PHE A 206 -5.19 -17.23 -31.69
C PHE A 206 -4.85 -17.64 -33.11
N ALA A 207 -5.84 -17.68 -34.01
CA ALA A 207 -5.91 -17.29 -35.43
C ALA A 207 -4.59 -16.95 -36.15
N ASN A 208 -3.97 -15.87 -35.69
CA ASN A 208 -2.81 -15.24 -36.35
C ASN A 208 -1.45 -15.63 -35.75
N LYS A 209 -1.41 -16.46 -34.70
CA LYS A 209 -0.14 -16.91 -34.08
C LYS A 209 0.51 -18.01 -34.94
N LYS A 210 1.64 -17.67 -35.59
CA LYS A 210 2.30 -18.35 -36.73
C LYS A 210 2.71 -19.83 -36.61
N ASN A 211 2.57 -20.49 -35.46
CA ASN A 211 2.93 -21.91 -35.31
C ASN A 211 1.71 -22.73 -34.89
N ARG A 212 0.97 -23.28 -35.86
CA ARG A 212 -0.08 -24.28 -35.56
C ARG A 212 0.05 -25.50 -36.46
N ASN A 213 -0.27 -26.65 -35.87
CA ASN A 213 -0.36 -27.93 -36.55
C ASN A 213 -1.79 -28.24 -37.07
N ILE A 214 -2.74 -27.31 -36.88
CA ILE A 214 -4.17 -27.48 -37.21
C ILE A 214 -4.75 -26.13 -37.67
N ASP A 215 -5.41 -26.13 -38.82
CA ASP A 215 -6.13 -24.99 -39.37
C ASP A 215 -7.55 -24.92 -38.81
N PHE A 216 -7.96 -23.72 -38.37
CA PHE A 216 -9.34 -23.45 -38.00
C PHE A 216 -10.05 -22.90 -39.23
N VAL A 217 -11.05 -23.62 -39.71
CA VAL A 217 -12.01 -23.07 -40.67
C VAL A 217 -12.98 -22.21 -39.87
N LEU A 218 -12.90 -20.89 -40.07
CA LEU A 218 -13.87 -19.92 -39.58
C LEU A 218 -15.09 -19.89 -40.48
#